data_AF-A0A1I5AYR3-F1
#
_entry.id   AF-A0A1I5AYR3-F1
#
_cell.length_a   1.000
_cell.length_b   1.000
_cell.length_c   1.000
_cell.angle_alpha   90.00
_cell.angle_beta   90.00
_cell.angle_gamma   90.00
#
_symmetry.space_group_name_H-M   'P 1'
#
loop_
_entity.id
_entity.type
_entity.pdbx_description
1 polymer ?
#
loop_
_entity_poly.entity_id
_entity_poly.type
_entity_poly.pdbx_seq_one_letter_code
_entity_poly.pdbx_strand_id
1 'polypeptide(L)' 'MAYYSIEKRPRADGTIRYRCTVGVKSGGKYIYRENRTF' A
#
# COMPACT_ATOMS: atom_id res chain seq x y z
N MET A 1 2.38 14.25 6.54
CA MET A 1 1.79 13.05 7.19
C MET A 1 1.90 11.87 6.23
N ALA A 2 2.70 10.87 6.61
CA ALA A 2 2.82 9.64 5.85
C ALA A 2 1.79 8.63 6.35
N TYR A 3 1.13 7.92 5.44
CA TYR A 3 0.23 6.82 5.76
C TYR A 3 0.65 5.60 4.95
N TYR A 4 0.50 4.42 5.55
CA TYR A 4 0.68 3.15 4.86
C TYR A 4 -0.60 2.33 5.03
N SER A 5 -0.99 1.63 3.97
CA SER A 5 -2.11 0.69 3.98
C SER A 5 -1.59 -0.66 3.52
N ILE A 6 -1.81 -1.70 4.33
CA ILE A 6 -1.41 -3.08 4.02
C ILE A 6 -2.68 -3.88 3.75
N GLU A 7 -2.87 -4.29 2.50
CA GLU A 7 -3.99 -5.12 2.08
C GLU A 7 -3.53 -6.57 1.94
N LYS A 8 -4.27 -7.50 2.57
CA LYS A 8 -4.05 -8.94 2.41
C LYS A 8 -4.84 -9.42 1.19
N ARG A 9 -4.15 -10.02 0.22
CA ARG A 9 -4.79 -10.65 -0.94
C ARG A 9 -4.53 -12.14 -0.94
N PRO A 10 -5.50 -12.97 -0.51
CA PRO A 10 -5.42 -14.40 -0.73
C PRO A 10 -5.47 -14.66 -2.24
N ARG A 11 -4.52 -15.44 -2.77
CA ARG A 11 -4.64 -16.01 -4.12
C ARG A 11 -5.54 -17.25 -4.08
N ALA A 12 -6.04 -17.65 -5.24
CA ALA A 12 -6.78 -18.90 -5.40
C ALA A 12 -5.98 -20.12 -4.91
N ASP A 13 -4.65 -20.10 -5.04
CA ASP A 13 -3.72 -21.14 -4.55
C ASP A 13 -3.46 -21.09 -3.03
N GLY A 14 -4.21 -20.30 -2.25
CA GLY A 14 -4.04 -20.21 -0.80
C GLY A 14 -2.83 -19.41 -0.32
N THR A 15 -1.93 -19.01 -1.21
CA THR A 15 -0.81 -18.10 -0.88
C THR A 15 -1.32 -16.69 -0.58
N ILE A 16 -0.89 -16.13 0.55
CA ILE A 16 -1.22 -14.75 0.94
C ILE A 16 -0.18 -13.82 0.35
N ARG A 17 -0.61 -12.91 -0.54
CA ARG A 17 0.21 -11.77 -0.96
C ARG A 17 -0.18 -10.52 -0.20
N TYR A 18 0.80 -9.68 0.09
CA TYR A 18 0.60 -8.43 0.78
C TYR A 18 0.81 -7.28 -0.20
N ARG A 19 -0.17 -6.39 -0.31
CA ARG A 19 -0.02 -5.14 -1.05
C ARG A 19 0.19 -4.02 -0.05
N CYS A 20 1.37 -3.42 -0.05
CA CYS A 20 1.66 -2.23 0.73
C CYS A 20 1.48 -1.00 -0.17
N THR A 21 0.61 -0.08 0.24
CA THR A 21 0.47 1.23 -0.39
C THR A 21 0.98 2.28 0.58
N VAL A 22 2.05 2.97 0.21
CA VAL A 22 2.63 4.05 1.01
C VAL A 22 2.29 5.37 0.34
N GLY A 23 1.69 6.29 1.10
CA GLY A 23 1.33 7.62 0.63
C GLY A 23 1.87 8.70 1.56
N VAL A 24 2.51 9.71 1.00
CA VAL A 24 3.00 10.89 1.75
C VAL A 24 2.19 12.09 1.31
N LYS A 25 1.48 12.71 2.28
CA LYS A 25 0.81 14.00 2.09
C LYS A 25 1.60 15.10 2.78
N SER A 26 1.77 16.24 2.11
CA SER A 26 2.19 17.48 2.76
C SER A 26 1.37 18.65 2.23
N GLY A 27 0.94 19.54 3.11
CA GLY A 27 0.15 20.73 2.74
C GLY A 27 -1.17 20.41 2.02
N GLY A 28 -1.81 19.27 2.31
CA GLY A 28 -3.07 18.85 1.66
C GLY A 28 -2.90 18.18 0.28
N LYS A 29 -1.68 18.13 -0.27
CA LYS A 29 -1.39 17.49 -1.57
C LYS A 29 -0.61 16.18 -1.37
N TYR A 30 -0.92 15.17 -2.18
CA TYR A 30 -0.14 13.93 -2.22
C TYR A 30 1.18 14.20 -2.94
N ILE A 31 2.30 14.00 -2.24
CA ILE A 31 3.65 14.19 -2.80
C ILE A 31 4.19 12.89 -3.36
N TYR A 32 3.89 11.77 -2.69
CA TYR A 32 4.38 10.46 -3.07
C TYR A 32 3.29 9.42 -2.86
N ARG A 33 3.10 8.53 -3.83
CA ARG A 33 2.23 7.36 -3.70
C ARG A 33 2.90 6.19 -4.42
N GLU A 34 3.35 5.22 -3.66
CA GLU A 34 3.90 3.97 -4.18
C GLU A 34 2.98 2.81 -3.77
N ASN A 35 2.74 1.90 -4.71
CA ASN A 35 2.21 0.59 -4.38
C ASN A 35 3.31 -0.44 -4.61
N ARG A 36 3.46 -1.37 -3.68
CA ARG A 36 4.38 -2.49 -3.82
C ARG A 36 3.71 -3.75 -3.32
N THR A 37 3.73 -4.78 -4.16
CA THR A 37 3.20 -6.10 -3.82
C THR A 37 4.34 -7.02 -3.46
N PHE A 38 4.23 -7.67 -2.32
CA PHE A 38 5.11 -8.73 -1.84
C PHE A 38 4.35 -10.07 -1.97
#